data_AF-A0A7S3H852-F1
#
_entry.id   AF-A0A7S3H852-F1
#
_cell.length_a   1.000
_cell.length_b   1.000
_cell.length_c   1.000
_cell.angle_alpha   90.00
_cell.angle_beta   90.00
_cell.angle_gamma   90.00
#
_symmetry.space_group_name_H-M   'P 1'
#
loop_
_entity.id
_entity.type
_entity.pdbx_description
1 polymer ?
#
loop_
_entity_poly.entity_id
_entity_poly.type
_entity_poly.pdbx_seq_one_letter_code
_entity_poly.pdbx_strand_id
1 'polypeptide(L)'
;YLTKHSLVEAAIEYAAENGSFDMAMELATQNMPKKLPELYLKHALFLEDDEQFAQAEDKFIKANKPKEAIDMYVHQQDWVSALRVAEGYDPTAIPDVYVAQAKVKAEAGEFKAAEELYLSASRPELALAMYQEADRWSEALNLAKMHLPHRVAEVNGGYQSSQTRKGKGSSKNDYMAVGRSLEQNKQWDQAIDAYLNAK
;
A
#
# COMPACT_ATOMS: atom_id res chain seq x y z
N TYR A 1 -36.23 4.05 -35.68
CA TYR A 1 -35.78 3.98 -34.28
C TYR A 1 -34.28 3.73 -34.18
N LEU A 2 -33.74 2.63 -34.72
CA LEU A 2 -32.31 2.31 -34.71
C LEU A 2 -31.40 3.43 -35.24
N THR A 3 -31.75 4.06 -36.37
CA THR A 3 -30.99 5.18 -36.97
C THR A 3 -31.00 6.46 -36.14
N LYS A 4 -32.07 6.73 -35.37
CA LYS A 4 -32.11 7.89 -34.48
C LYS A 4 -31.25 7.65 -33.24
N HIS A 5 -31.29 6.43 -32.70
CA HIS A 5 -30.44 6.04 -31.57
C HIS A 5 -28.95 6.06 -31.92
N SER A 6 -28.56 5.56 -33.10
CA SER A 6 -27.15 5.58 -33.54
C SER A 6 -26.61 6.99 -33.76
N LEU A 7 -27.45 7.92 -34.23
CA LEU A 7 -27.03 9.32 -34.42
C LEU A 7 -26.88 10.08 -33.10
N VAL A 8 -27.77 9.82 -32.12
CA VAL A 8 -27.67 10.44 -30.79
C VAL A 8 -26.46 9.92 -30.04
N GLU A 9 -26.17 8.63 -30.16
CA GLU A 9 -24.98 8.01 -29.58
C GLU A 9 -23.69 8.65 -30.10
N ALA A 10 -23.55 8.77 -31.42
CA ALA A 10 -22.40 9.43 -32.05
C ALA A 10 -22.29 10.91 -31.66
N ALA A 11 -23.41 11.63 -31.52
CA ALA A 11 -23.41 13.03 -31.09
C ALA A 11 -22.95 13.20 -29.63
N ILE A 12 -23.35 12.28 -28.74
CA ILE A 12 -22.90 12.26 -27.34
C ILE A 12 -21.40 12.01 -27.27
N GLU A 13 -20.89 11.02 -28.02
CA GLU A 13 -19.47 10.69 -28.07
C GLU A 13 -18.64 11.85 -28.60
N TYR A 14 -19.05 12.44 -29.72
CA TYR A 14 -18.39 13.61 -30.30
C TYR A 14 -18.37 14.81 -29.34
N ALA A 15 -19.47 15.09 -28.63
CA ALA A 15 -19.50 16.17 -27.65
C ALA A 15 -18.55 15.91 -26.47
N ALA A 16 -18.49 14.67 -25.97
CA ALA A 16 -17.59 14.28 -24.89
C ALA A 16 -16.12 14.34 -25.30
N GLU A 17 -15.77 13.88 -26.52
CA GLU A 17 -14.40 13.92 -27.06
C GLU A 17 -13.88 15.35 -27.26
N ASN A 18 -14.78 16.30 -27.53
CA ASN A 18 -14.43 17.73 -27.64
C ASN A 18 -14.50 18.48 -26.30
N GLY A 19 -14.60 17.77 -25.16
CA GLY A 19 -14.65 18.36 -23.82
C GLY A 19 -15.98 19.07 -23.48
N SER A 20 -17.00 18.97 -24.35
CA SER A 20 -18.34 19.54 -24.12
C SER A 20 -19.19 18.59 -23.27
N PHE A 21 -18.71 18.28 -22.07
CA PHE A 21 -19.31 17.27 -21.18
C PHE A 21 -20.73 17.61 -20.76
N ASP A 22 -21.05 18.88 -20.50
CA ASP A 22 -22.40 19.31 -20.12
C ASP A 22 -23.42 19.03 -21.23
N MET A 23 -23.06 19.35 -22.47
CA MET A 23 -23.90 19.07 -23.65
C MET A 23 -24.05 17.55 -23.86
N ALA A 24 -22.96 16.79 -23.71
CA ALA A 24 -22.99 15.33 -23.81
C ALA A 24 -23.92 14.71 -22.75
N MET A 25 -23.86 15.19 -21.50
CA MET A 25 -24.70 14.74 -20.39
C MET A 25 -26.17 15.14 -20.56
N GLU A 26 -26.46 16.34 -21.07
CA GLU A 26 -27.82 16.77 -21.37
C GLU A 26 -28.46 15.85 -22.44
N LEU A 27 -27.75 15.62 -23.54
CA LEU A 27 -28.19 14.72 -24.61
C LEU A 27 -28.38 13.29 -24.11
N ALA A 28 -27.46 12.79 -23.28
CA ALA A 28 -27.54 11.46 -22.68
C ALA A 28 -28.71 11.34 -21.70
N THR A 29 -28.98 12.36 -20.88
CA THR A 29 -30.09 12.33 -19.92
C THR A 29 -31.45 12.17 -20.62
N GLN A 30 -31.63 12.85 -21.76
CA GLN A 30 -32.89 12.80 -22.51
C GLN A 30 -33.08 11.52 -23.33
N ASN A 31 -31.99 10.91 -23.81
CA ASN A 31 -32.07 9.87 -24.84
C ASN A 31 -31.43 8.53 -24.44
N MET A 32 -30.34 8.55 -23.66
CA MET A 32 -29.50 7.39 -23.34
C MET A 32 -28.95 7.46 -21.90
N PRO A 33 -29.80 7.45 -20.86
CA PRO A 33 -29.38 7.66 -19.47
C PRO A 33 -28.38 6.59 -18.98
N LYS A 34 -28.36 5.41 -19.61
CA LYS A 34 -27.39 4.34 -19.32
C LYS A 34 -25.94 4.73 -19.63
N LYS A 35 -25.70 5.72 -20.48
CA LYS A 35 -24.34 6.24 -20.78
C LYS A 35 -23.84 7.27 -19.77
N LEU A 36 -24.71 7.79 -18.90
CA LEU A 36 -24.34 8.84 -17.95
C LEU A 36 -23.16 8.45 -17.04
N PRO A 37 -23.09 7.24 -16.46
CA PRO A 37 -21.94 6.86 -15.64
C PRO A 37 -20.61 6.92 -16.41
N GLU A 38 -20.60 6.51 -17.68
CA GLU A 38 -19.41 6.58 -18.53
C GLU A 38 -19.01 8.03 -18.82
N LEU A 39 -19.98 8.91 -19.10
CA LEU A 39 -19.73 10.34 -19.31
C LEU A 39 -19.23 11.04 -18.06
N TYR A 40 -19.80 10.72 -16.90
CA TYR A 40 -19.33 11.21 -15.61
C TYR A 40 -17.90 10.77 -15.34
N LEU A 41 -17.56 9.51 -15.64
CA LEU A 41 -16.20 9.01 -15.49
C LEU A 41 -15.22 9.75 -16.40
N LYS A 42 -15.54 9.94 -17.70
CA LYS A 42 -14.69 10.70 -18.62
C LYS A 42 -14.49 12.14 -18.18
N HIS A 43 -15.55 12.79 -17.70
CA HIS A 43 -15.47 14.14 -17.16
C HIS A 43 -14.64 14.19 -15.87
N ALA A 44 -14.79 13.21 -14.98
CA ALA A 44 -14.00 13.12 -13.75
C ALA A 44 -12.50 13.04 -14.03
N LEU A 45 -12.10 12.17 -14.98
CA LEU A 45 -10.71 12.02 -15.39
C LEU A 45 -10.15 13.31 -16.02
N PHE A 46 -10.94 13.99 -16.86
CA PHE A 46 -10.55 15.28 -17.40
C PHE A 46 -10.33 16.35 -16.31
N LEU A 47 -11.19 16.37 -15.30
CA LEU A 47 -11.07 17.30 -14.16
C LEU A 47 -9.90 16.94 -13.25
N GLU A 48 -9.59 15.66 -13.08
CA GLU A 48 -8.41 15.18 -12.34
C GLU A 48 -7.12 15.63 -13.03
N ASP A 49 -7.04 15.48 -14.36
CA ASP A 49 -5.91 15.95 -15.17
C ASP A 49 -5.73 17.48 -15.10
N ASP A 50 -6.81 18.24 -14.93
CA ASP A 50 -6.80 19.69 -14.72
C ASP A 50 -6.64 20.10 -13.23
N GLU A 51 -6.32 19.14 -12.35
CA GLU A 51 -6.14 19.32 -10.90
C GLU A 51 -7.38 19.85 -10.14
N GLN A 52 -8.57 19.74 -10.75
CA GLN A 52 -9.85 20.16 -10.16
C GLN A 52 -10.46 19.06 -9.29
N PHE A 53 -9.72 18.58 -8.29
CA PHE A 53 -10.05 17.38 -7.50
C PHE A 53 -11.44 17.39 -6.87
N ALA A 54 -11.88 18.52 -6.32
CA ALA A 54 -13.21 18.63 -5.70
C ALA A 54 -14.35 18.44 -6.72
N GLN A 55 -14.16 18.91 -7.96
CA GLN A 55 -15.13 18.69 -9.03
C GLN A 55 -15.03 17.27 -9.58
N ALA A 56 -13.81 16.73 -9.70
CA ALA A 56 -13.57 15.35 -10.09
C ALA A 56 -14.26 14.36 -9.13
N GLU A 57 -14.17 14.58 -7.81
CA GLU A 57 -14.88 13.79 -6.78
C GLU A 57 -16.39 13.71 -7.08
N ASP A 58 -17.06 14.86 -7.27
CA ASP A 58 -18.50 14.89 -7.57
C ASP A 58 -18.84 14.03 -8.80
N LYS A 59 -18.00 14.08 -9.84
CA LYS A 59 -18.19 13.29 -11.05
C LYS A 59 -17.91 11.79 -10.82
N PHE A 60 -16.85 11.42 -10.10
CA PHE A 60 -16.55 10.04 -9.75
C PHE A 60 -17.68 9.39 -8.93
N ILE A 61 -18.23 10.12 -7.95
CA ILE A 61 -19.38 9.65 -7.17
C ILE A 61 -20.61 9.48 -8.06
N LYS A 62 -20.90 10.43 -8.95
CA LYS A 62 -22.01 10.30 -9.93
C LYS A 62 -21.80 9.16 -10.93
N ALA A 63 -20.55 8.79 -11.21
CA ALA A 63 -20.19 7.62 -12.00
C ALA A 63 -20.31 6.29 -11.24
N ASN A 64 -20.67 6.33 -9.95
CA ASN A 64 -20.67 5.17 -9.03
C ASN A 64 -19.27 4.54 -8.91
N LYS A 65 -18.25 5.41 -8.91
CA LYS A 65 -16.81 5.10 -8.88
C LYS A 65 -16.12 5.76 -7.67
N PRO A 66 -16.54 5.47 -6.43
CA PRO A 66 -15.97 6.11 -5.24
C PRO A 66 -14.50 5.72 -5.01
N LYS A 67 -14.10 4.52 -5.42
CA LYS A 67 -12.72 4.07 -5.29
C LYS A 67 -11.76 4.94 -6.10
N GLU A 68 -12.15 5.32 -7.31
CA GLU A 68 -11.36 6.22 -8.15
C GLU A 68 -11.17 7.60 -7.49
N ALA A 69 -12.20 8.15 -6.83
CA ALA A 69 -12.05 9.39 -6.04
C ALA A 69 -11.13 9.23 -4.82
N ILE A 70 -11.19 8.07 -4.14
CA ILE A 70 -10.31 7.78 -2.99
C ILE A 70 -8.86 7.66 -3.46
N ASP A 71 -8.61 6.90 -4.53
CA ASP A 71 -7.28 6.68 -5.11
C ASP A 71 -6.68 8.02 -5.60
N MET A 72 -7.49 8.89 -6.20
CA MET A 72 -7.10 10.27 -6.57
C MET A 72 -6.57 11.04 -5.35
N TYR A 73 -7.28 11.07 -4.22
CA TYR A 73 -6.82 11.77 -3.01
C TYR A 73 -5.62 11.10 -2.35
N VAL A 74 -5.53 9.77 -2.40
CA VAL A 74 -4.37 9.01 -1.91
C VAL A 74 -3.11 9.38 -2.70
N HIS A 75 -3.19 9.51 -4.03
CA HIS A 75 -2.06 9.95 -4.86
C HIS A 75 -1.58 11.36 -4.48
N GLN A 76 -2.50 12.26 -4.14
CA GLN A 76 -2.18 13.61 -3.67
C GLN A 76 -1.74 13.66 -2.20
N GLN A 77 -1.73 12.52 -1.51
CA GLN A 77 -1.48 12.41 -0.07
C GLN A 77 -2.45 13.26 0.78
N ASP A 78 -3.64 13.57 0.26
CA ASP A 78 -4.73 14.19 1.01
C ASP A 78 -5.53 13.10 1.73
N TRP A 79 -4.95 12.59 2.81
CA TRP A 79 -5.51 11.53 3.62
C TRP A 79 -6.87 11.90 4.23
N VAL A 80 -7.10 13.18 4.51
CA VAL A 80 -8.33 13.67 5.13
C VAL A 80 -9.48 13.56 4.13
N SER A 81 -9.28 14.01 2.90
CA SER A 81 -10.28 13.88 1.84
C SER A 81 -10.50 12.42 1.46
N ALA A 82 -9.43 11.63 1.33
CA ALA A 82 -9.53 10.19 1.03
C ALA A 82 -10.38 9.44 2.08
N LEU A 83 -10.12 9.67 3.37
CA LEU A 83 -10.89 9.05 4.45
C LEU A 83 -12.35 9.54 4.48
N ARG A 84 -12.60 10.84 4.26
CA ARG A 84 -13.96 11.39 4.18
C ARG A 84 -14.78 10.71 3.08
N VAL A 85 -14.19 10.56 1.89
CA VAL A 85 -14.87 9.91 0.75
C VAL A 85 -15.08 8.42 1.04
N ALA A 86 -14.07 7.74 1.60
CA ALA A 86 -14.20 6.34 2.00
C ALA A 86 -15.32 6.15 3.03
N GLU A 87 -15.35 6.92 4.12
CA GLU A 87 -16.40 6.85 5.14
C GLU A 87 -17.81 7.09 4.57
N GLY A 88 -17.93 8.00 3.61
CA GLY A 88 -19.22 8.34 2.98
C GLY A 88 -19.72 7.31 1.95
N TYR A 89 -18.82 6.71 1.17
CA TYR A 89 -19.19 5.95 -0.03
C TYR A 89 -18.61 4.54 -0.11
N ASP A 90 -17.43 4.30 0.46
CA ASP A 90 -16.79 2.97 0.48
C ASP A 90 -15.97 2.75 1.77
N PRO A 91 -16.62 2.40 2.90
CA PRO A 91 -15.92 2.18 4.17
C PRO A 91 -14.94 1.00 4.11
N THR A 92 -15.08 0.11 3.12
CA THR A 92 -14.18 -1.03 2.95
C THR A 92 -12.79 -0.62 2.48
N ALA A 93 -12.67 0.57 1.90
CA ALA A 93 -11.40 1.16 1.46
C ALA A 93 -10.60 1.84 2.59
N ILE A 94 -11.20 2.13 3.75
CA ILE A 94 -10.54 2.83 4.87
C ILE A 94 -9.21 2.15 5.28
N PRO A 95 -9.14 0.80 5.44
CA PRO A 95 -7.87 0.15 5.76
C PRO A 95 -6.81 0.33 4.68
N ASP A 96 -7.19 0.40 3.40
CA ASP A 96 -6.25 0.59 2.30
C ASP A 96 -5.69 2.02 2.28
N VAL A 97 -6.51 3.02 2.65
CA VAL A 97 -6.06 4.42 2.85
C VAL A 97 -5.02 4.50 3.97
N TYR A 98 -5.27 3.86 5.12
CA TYR A 98 -4.30 3.80 6.22
C TYR A 98 -3.01 3.10 5.81
N VAL A 99 -3.09 2.01 5.03
CA VAL A 99 -1.91 1.31 4.49
C VAL A 99 -1.11 2.23 3.56
N ALA A 100 -1.76 2.98 2.67
CA ALA A 100 -1.08 3.92 1.79
C ALA A 100 -0.36 5.03 2.57
N GLN A 101 -1.04 5.61 3.57
CA GLN A 101 -0.44 6.60 4.46
C GLN A 101 0.75 6.04 5.25
N ALA A 102 0.62 4.80 5.75
CA ALA A 102 1.67 4.11 6.50
C ALA A 102 2.93 3.90 5.65
N LYS A 103 2.78 3.56 4.37
CA LYS A 103 3.91 3.40 3.43
C LYS A 103 4.68 4.71 3.26
N VAL A 104 3.98 5.83 3.02
CA VAL A 104 4.62 7.15 2.91
C VAL A 104 5.38 7.51 4.19
N LYS A 105 4.80 7.22 5.36
CA LYS A 105 5.47 7.43 6.65
C LYS A 105 6.68 6.52 6.87
N ALA A 106 6.60 5.26 6.44
CA ALA A 106 7.72 4.33 6.50
C ALA A 106 8.88 4.79 5.61
N GLU A 107 8.60 5.25 4.39
CA GLU A 107 9.58 5.80 3.45
C GLU A 107 10.25 7.07 4.00
N ALA A 108 9.52 7.89 4.76
CA ALA A 108 10.06 9.03 5.49
C ALA A 108 10.91 8.64 6.74
N GLY A 109 11.00 7.34 7.07
CA GLY A 109 11.67 6.84 8.26
C GLY A 109 10.87 7.01 9.57
N GLU A 110 9.61 7.44 9.48
CA GLU A 110 8.69 7.61 10.61
C GLU A 110 8.03 6.28 11.00
N PHE A 111 8.83 5.26 11.29
CA PHE A 111 8.35 3.88 11.50
C PHE A 111 7.28 3.72 12.60
N LYS A 112 7.34 4.52 13.67
CA LYS A 112 6.34 4.45 14.74
C LYS A 112 4.96 4.95 14.27
N ALA A 113 4.94 6.06 13.52
CA ALA A 113 3.70 6.57 12.94
C ALA A 113 3.15 5.58 11.90
N ALA A 114 4.02 4.97 11.10
CA ALA A 114 3.62 3.92 10.16
C ALA A 114 3.05 2.69 10.88
N GLU A 115 3.64 2.25 11.99
CA GLU A 115 3.12 1.16 12.82
C GLU A 115 1.70 1.45 13.31
N GLU A 116 1.46 2.63 13.90
CA GLU A 116 0.14 3.05 14.37
C GLU A 116 -0.92 3.01 13.25
N LEU A 117 -0.54 3.42 12.03
CA LEU A 117 -1.42 3.37 10.86
C LEU A 117 -1.68 1.94 10.39
N TYR A 118 -0.67 1.06 10.35
CA TYR A 118 -0.87 -0.35 10.01
C TYR A 118 -1.73 -1.09 11.04
N LEU A 119 -1.60 -0.74 12.32
CA LEU A 119 -2.47 -1.27 13.38
C LEU A 119 -3.90 -0.74 13.24
N SER A 120 -4.08 0.54 12.92
CA SER A 120 -5.39 1.12 12.59
C SER A 120 -6.05 0.42 11.39
N ALA A 121 -5.24 0.00 10.41
CA ALA A 121 -5.69 -0.81 9.27
C ALA A 121 -5.98 -2.29 9.62
N SER A 122 -5.79 -2.72 10.87
CA SER A 122 -5.85 -4.13 11.30
C SER A 122 -4.90 -5.05 10.51
N ARG A 123 -3.73 -4.54 10.10
CA ARG A 123 -2.70 -5.28 9.34
C ARG A 123 -1.33 -5.21 10.03
N PRO A 124 -1.19 -5.77 11.25
CA PRO A 124 0.09 -5.80 11.97
C PRO A 124 1.20 -6.53 11.20
N GLU A 125 0.87 -7.41 10.25
CA GLU A 125 1.83 -8.12 9.40
C GLU A 125 2.62 -7.18 8.51
N LEU A 126 2.00 -6.08 8.04
CA LEU A 126 2.67 -5.08 7.23
C LEU A 126 3.65 -4.24 8.06
N ALA A 127 3.27 -3.88 9.29
CA ALA A 127 4.19 -3.23 10.23
C ALA A 127 5.37 -4.14 10.58
N LEU A 128 5.14 -5.45 10.74
CA LEU A 128 6.20 -6.41 10.99
C LEU A 128 7.17 -6.50 9.81
N ALA A 129 6.66 -6.63 8.58
CA ALA A 129 7.47 -6.67 7.37
C ALA A 129 8.32 -5.40 7.23
N MET A 130 7.71 -4.22 7.44
CA MET A 130 8.40 -2.94 7.45
C MET A 130 9.59 -2.93 8.44
N TYR A 131 9.42 -3.39 9.67
CA TYR A 131 10.51 -3.42 10.64
C TYR A 131 11.61 -4.43 10.28
N GLN A 132 11.24 -5.57 9.70
CA GLN A 132 12.21 -6.58 9.24
C GLN A 132 13.05 -6.05 8.07
N GLU A 133 12.42 -5.39 7.09
CA GLU A 133 13.10 -4.76 5.94
C GLU A 133 14.02 -3.61 6.38
N ALA A 134 13.61 -2.85 7.40
CA ALA A 134 14.43 -1.81 8.02
C ALA A 134 15.52 -2.35 8.97
N ASP A 135 15.64 -3.68 9.12
CA ASP A 135 16.61 -4.33 10.01
C ASP A 135 16.45 -3.94 11.50
N ARG A 136 15.24 -3.51 11.86
CA ARG A 136 14.82 -3.07 13.21
C ARG A 136 14.15 -4.21 13.96
N TRP A 137 14.95 -5.23 14.26
CA TRP A 137 14.47 -6.48 14.83
C TRP A 137 13.95 -6.38 16.27
N SER A 138 14.46 -5.43 17.06
CA SER A 138 13.96 -5.19 18.43
C SER A 138 12.49 -4.78 18.41
N GLU A 139 12.14 -3.86 17.52
CA GLU A 139 10.80 -3.34 17.31
C GLU A 139 9.92 -4.40 16.67
N ALA A 140 10.41 -5.11 15.66
CA ALA A 140 9.73 -6.26 15.06
C ALA A 140 9.33 -7.32 16.10
N LEU A 141 10.24 -7.65 17.04
CA LEU A 141 9.97 -8.62 18.10
C LEU A 141 8.94 -8.12 19.12
N ASN A 142 8.99 -6.84 19.49
CA ASN A 142 8.01 -6.26 20.40
C ASN A 142 6.62 -6.25 19.78
N LEU A 143 6.52 -5.80 18.52
CA LEU A 143 5.28 -5.83 17.75
C LEU A 143 4.73 -7.25 17.64
N ALA A 144 5.58 -8.23 17.30
CA ALA A 144 5.17 -9.62 17.17
C ALA A 144 4.66 -10.20 18.50
N LYS A 145 5.30 -9.89 19.64
CA LYS A 145 4.82 -10.34 20.95
C LYS A 145 3.44 -9.78 21.30
N MET A 146 3.16 -8.54 20.89
CA MET A 146 1.91 -7.86 21.22
C MET A 146 0.76 -8.24 20.28
N HIS A 147 1.02 -8.29 18.96
CA HIS A 147 -0.04 -8.42 17.95
C HIS A 147 0.02 -9.72 17.15
N LEU A 148 1.16 -10.40 17.09
CA LEU A 148 1.38 -11.61 16.28
C LEU A 148 2.10 -12.72 17.08
N PRO A 149 1.55 -13.18 18.23
CA PRO A 149 2.26 -14.11 19.12
C PRO A 149 2.65 -15.42 18.44
N HIS A 150 1.86 -15.86 17.44
CA HIS A 150 2.13 -17.05 16.65
C HIS A 150 3.35 -16.93 15.71
N ARG A 151 3.82 -15.71 15.41
CA ARG A 151 4.99 -15.44 14.55
C ARG A 151 6.25 -15.10 15.34
N VAL A 152 6.20 -15.05 16.67
CA VAL A 152 7.37 -14.67 17.51
C VAL A 152 8.57 -15.59 17.27
N ALA A 153 8.34 -16.89 17.09
CA ALA A 153 9.42 -17.85 16.80
C ALA A 153 10.09 -17.56 15.45
N GLU A 154 9.31 -17.23 14.42
CA GLU A 154 9.78 -16.85 13.09
C GLU A 154 10.65 -15.57 13.16
N VAL A 155 10.15 -14.53 13.84
CA VAL A 155 10.87 -13.25 13.98
C VAL A 155 12.17 -13.41 14.77
N ASN A 156 12.18 -14.25 15.82
CA ASN A 156 13.40 -14.57 16.56
C ASN A 156 14.46 -15.27 15.69
N GLY A 157 14.04 -16.22 14.85
CA GLY A 157 14.94 -16.89 13.91
C GLY A 157 15.54 -15.92 12.89
N GLY A 158 14.72 -15.00 12.37
CA GLY A 158 15.17 -13.90 11.51
C GLY A 158 16.18 -12.99 12.20
N TYR A 159 15.93 -12.60 13.46
CA TYR A 159 16.83 -11.76 14.24
C TYR A 159 18.20 -12.41 14.49
N GLN A 160 18.23 -13.69 14.84
CA GLN A 160 19.51 -14.42 15.02
C GLN A 160 20.28 -14.48 13.70
N SER A 161 19.57 -14.73 12.59
CA SER A 161 20.17 -14.80 11.25
C SER A 161 20.73 -13.44 10.78
N SER A 162 20.09 -12.33 11.15
CA SER A 162 20.62 -10.99 10.82
C SER A 162 21.86 -10.66 11.66
N GLN A 163 21.90 -11.08 12.93
CA GLN A 163 23.08 -10.88 13.77
C GLN A 163 24.29 -11.69 13.30
N THR A 164 24.10 -12.96 12.88
CA THR A 164 25.19 -13.79 12.35
C THR A 164 25.73 -13.21 11.04
N ARG A 165 24.85 -12.73 10.14
CA ARG A 165 25.25 -12.03 8.90
C ARG A 165 26.00 -10.72 9.16
N LYS A 166 25.66 -10.00 10.23
CA LYS A 166 26.35 -8.77 10.64
C LYS A 166 27.60 -9.02 11.50
N GLY A 167 28.02 -10.28 11.70
CA GLY A 167 29.16 -10.63 12.56
C GLY A 167 28.98 -10.25 14.02
N LYS A 168 27.74 -9.95 14.45
CA LYS A 168 27.39 -9.54 15.84
C LYS A 168 26.73 -10.66 16.64
N GLY A 169 26.46 -11.80 16.01
CA GLY A 169 25.55 -12.84 16.50
C GLY A 169 26.16 -14.19 16.78
N SER A 170 27.44 -14.27 17.11
CA SER A 170 27.90 -15.42 17.87
C SER A 170 28.80 -14.88 18.96
N SER A 171 28.47 -15.19 20.21
CA SER A 171 29.41 -14.95 21.30
C SER A 171 30.71 -15.63 20.92
N LYS A 172 31.86 -15.12 21.37
CA LYS A 172 33.14 -15.83 21.24
C LYS A 172 32.99 -17.31 21.59
N ASN A 173 32.16 -17.63 22.59
CA ASN A 173 31.87 -19.01 22.99
C ASN A 173 31.15 -19.84 21.91
N ASP A 174 30.28 -19.24 21.12
CA ASP A 174 29.52 -19.91 20.07
C ASP A 174 30.43 -20.19 18.86
N TYR A 175 31.25 -19.22 18.45
CA TYR A 175 32.29 -19.42 17.44
C TYR A 175 33.31 -20.49 17.87
N MET A 176 33.68 -20.51 19.16
CA MET A 176 34.58 -21.52 19.71
C MET A 176 33.93 -22.92 19.75
N ALA A 177 32.63 -23.03 20.01
CA ALA A 177 31.90 -24.29 19.99
C ALA A 177 31.77 -24.84 18.56
N VAL A 178 31.47 -23.97 17.59
CA VAL A 178 31.44 -24.31 16.16
C VAL A 178 32.82 -24.78 15.69
N GLY A 179 33.89 -24.05 16.02
CA GLY A 179 35.26 -24.46 15.69
C GLY A 179 35.62 -25.84 16.24
N ARG A 180 35.29 -26.13 17.52
CA ARG A 180 35.57 -27.43 18.14
C ARG A 180 34.83 -28.60 17.49
N SER A 181 33.59 -28.38 17.04
CA SER A 181 32.81 -29.39 16.31
C SER A 181 33.42 -29.70 14.95
N LEU A 182 33.97 -28.68 14.27
CA LEU A 182 34.59 -28.81 12.94
C LEU A 182 35.95 -29.52 13.02
N GLU A 183 36.73 -29.31 14.09
CA GLU A 183 37.95 -30.08 14.37
C GLU A 183 37.68 -31.58 14.53
N GLN A 184 36.62 -31.96 15.27
CA GLN A 184 36.24 -33.37 15.44
C GLN A 184 35.88 -34.03 14.10
N ASN A 185 35.29 -33.25 13.19
CA ASN A 185 34.93 -33.70 11.85
C ASN A 185 36.07 -33.55 10.82
N LYS A 186 37.29 -33.15 11.27
CA LYS A 186 38.48 -32.93 10.42
C LYS A 186 38.28 -31.88 9.33
N GLN A 187 37.37 -30.94 9.52
CA GLN A 187 37.08 -29.83 8.60
C GLN A 187 37.92 -28.60 8.99
N TRP A 188 39.23 -28.69 8.76
CA TRP A 188 40.21 -27.72 9.26
C TRP A 188 40.04 -26.31 8.68
N ASP A 189 39.73 -26.20 7.38
CA ASP A 189 39.59 -24.90 6.72
C ASP A 189 38.43 -24.08 7.29
N GLN A 190 37.30 -24.73 7.56
CA GLN A 190 36.12 -24.08 8.15
C GLN A 190 36.28 -23.80 9.65
N ALA A 191 37.04 -24.63 10.36
CA ALA A 191 37.34 -24.43 11.78
C ALA A 191 38.18 -23.16 12.00
N ILE A 192 39.14 -22.89 11.11
CA ILE A 192 39.98 -21.68 11.17
C ILE A 192 39.12 -20.43 11.01
N ASP A 193 38.23 -20.40 10.01
CA ASP A 193 37.33 -19.27 9.78
C ASP A 193 36.41 -19.03 10.99
N ALA A 194 35.89 -20.10 11.61
CA ALA A 194 35.09 -19.98 12.84
C ALA A 194 35.88 -19.36 14.00
N TYR A 195 37.14 -19.78 14.22
CA TYR A 195 37.98 -19.19 15.27
C TYR A 195 38.43 -17.76 14.98
N LEU A 196 38.65 -17.41 13.71
CA LEU A 196 38.99 -16.04 13.32
C LEU A 196 37.83 -15.07 13.56
N ASN A 197 36.60 -15.56 13.43
CA ASN A 197 35.39 -14.80 13.74
C ASN A 197 35.10 -14.73 15.26
N ALA A 198 35.79 -15.49 16.10
CA ALA A 198 35.63 -15.52 17.57
C ALA A 198 36.36 -14.38 18.32
N LYS A 199 36.66 -13.26 17.66
CA LYS A 199 37.44 -12.14 18.22
C LYS A 199 36.67 -11.30 19.23
#